data_AF-A0A970LHE5-F1
#
_entry.id   AF-A0A970LHE5-F1
#
_cell.length_a   1.000
_cell.length_b   1.000
_cell.length_c   1.000
_cell.angle_alpha   90.00
_cell.angle_beta   90.00
_cell.angle_gamma   90.00
#
_symmetry.space_group_name_H-M   'P 1'
#
loop_
_entity.id
_entity.type
_entity.pdbx_description
1 polymer ?
#
loop_
_entity_poly.entity_id
_entity_poly.type
_entity_poly.pdbx_seq_one_letter_code
_entity_poly.pdbx_strand_id
1 'polypeptide(L)'
;MKILMELDENTLQKYTARSGIPFGRITPQDQAVIVLLPDTNKMEEVFDMNMPTAVIAADSITAKETAKTIGYPDEAIIVFENNVFKTLKGEMLFDGKNIPLSKIVTVANYILENDILPEIIVWRPTENIEKPQEVIYKEPIRTVAPIKPELPNMKISLAGIADTAKMNIFLIKTSVDSESGAIAHAINQKINGLHIDITGKPYNSRYGHKLETALSTQRYGYSHDGMTVEIAGEVKMDTVLYEIDAEFINDELLQKLYDKSQKVYQVPSTFKESIDSIKSWIGTGFRLDGIIATVDAREYKQEWPNLSLTVQETLEKL
;
A
#
# COMPACT_ATOMS: atom_id res chain seq x y z
N MET A 1 -13.01 3.54 7.56
CA MET A 1 -12.03 3.93 8.60
C MET A 1 -12.10 2.97 9.78
N LYS A 2 -10.95 2.44 10.21
CA LYS A 2 -10.80 1.67 11.45
C LYS A 2 -9.83 2.38 12.40
N ILE A 3 -10.11 2.37 13.70
CA ILE A 3 -9.26 3.01 14.71
C ILE A 3 -8.45 1.93 15.43
N LEU A 4 -7.14 2.11 15.51
CA LEU A 4 -6.23 1.18 16.16
C LEU A 4 -5.70 1.77 17.46
N MET A 5 -5.77 0.99 18.53
CA MET A 5 -5.32 1.42 19.85
C MET A 5 -4.66 0.28 20.62
N GLU A 6 -3.78 0.64 21.55
CA GLU A 6 -3.19 -0.29 22.50
C GLU A 6 -4.13 -0.52 23.69
N LEU A 7 -5.21 -1.27 23.45
CA LEU A 7 -6.17 -1.67 24.48
C LEU A 7 -6.49 -3.17 24.37
N ASP A 8 -7.08 -3.75 25.41
CA ASP A 8 -7.52 -5.13 25.38
C ASP A 8 -8.72 -5.33 24.42
N GLU A 9 -8.84 -6.55 23.90
CA GLU A 9 -9.85 -6.89 22.88
C GLU A 9 -11.28 -6.62 23.34
N ASN A 10 -11.57 -6.84 24.63
CA ASN A 10 -12.92 -6.68 25.18
C ASN A 10 -13.29 -5.19 25.24
N THR A 11 -12.33 -4.32 25.57
CA THR A 11 -12.51 -2.86 25.52
C THR A 11 -12.71 -2.37 24.09
N LEU A 12 -11.91 -2.84 23.13
CA LEU A 12 -12.04 -2.47 21.71
C LEU A 12 -13.38 -2.89 21.11
N GLN A 13 -13.89 -4.08 21.44
CA GLN A 13 -15.22 -4.52 21.01
C GLN A 13 -16.34 -3.63 21.57
N LYS A 14 -16.25 -3.23 22.84
CA LYS A 14 -17.20 -2.27 23.44
C LYS A 14 -17.16 -0.92 22.74
N TYR A 15 -15.98 -0.45 22.35
CA TYR A 15 -15.82 0.82 21.64
C TYR A 15 -16.43 0.75 20.24
N THR A 16 -16.21 -0.36 19.55
CA THR A 16 -16.84 -0.63 18.25
C THR A 16 -18.36 -0.60 18.35
N ALA A 17 -18.93 -1.33 19.30
CA ALA A 17 -20.38 -1.41 19.50
C ALA A 17 -21.02 -0.05 19.84
N ARG A 18 -20.29 0.83 20.55
CA ARG A 18 -20.82 2.14 21.00
C ARG A 18 -20.66 3.26 19.98
N SER A 19 -19.60 3.23 19.18
CA SER A 19 -19.28 4.28 18.21
C SER A 19 -19.81 3.98 16.80
N GLY A 20 -20.05 2.71 16.49
CA GLY A 20 -20.35 2.26 15.12
C GLY A 20 -19.12 2.22 14.20
N ILE A 21 -17.93 2.55 14.71
CA ILE A 21 -16.66 2.54 13.97
C ILE A 21 -15.86 1.32 14.43
N PRO A 22 -15.24 0.54 13.52
CA PRO A 22 -14.37 -0.57 13.91
C PRO A 22 -13.17 -0.09 14.75
N PHE A 23 -12.98 -0.68 15.93
CA PHE A 23 -11.76 -0.54 16.75
C PHE A 23 -10.98 -1.86 16.72
N GLY A 24 -9.65 -1.78 16.71
CA GLY A 24 -8.78 -2.95 16.70
C GLY A 24 -7.44 -2.71 17.38
N ARG A 25 -6.65 -3.77 17.50
CA ARG A 25 -5.26 -3.70 17.99
C ARG A 25 -4.36 -3.06 16.94
N ILE A 26 -3.29 -2.45 17.40
CA ILE A 26 -2.22 -1.90 16.54
C ILE A 26 -1.62 -3.04 15.72
N THR A 27 -1.95 -3.04 14.43
CA THR A 27 -1.44 -3.93 13.39
C THR A 27 -1.46 -3.15 12.07
N PRO A 28 -0.44 -3.30 11.20
CA PRO A 28 -0.45 -2.68 9.89
C PRO A 28 -1.70 -3.06 9.10
N GLN A 29 -2.46 -2.06 8.64
CA GLN A 29 -3.66 -2.25 7.83
C GLN A 29 -3.99 -0.96 7.08
N ASP A 30 -4.60 -1.09 5.90
CA ASP A 30 -5.03 0.06 5.12
C ASP A 30 -6.26 0.75 5.73
N GLN A 31 -6.42 2.05 5.43
CA GLN A 31 -7.57 2.87 5.86
C GLN A 31 -7.82 2.89 7.38
N ALA A 32 -6.73 2.89 8.14
CA ALA A 32 -6.77 2.95 9.59
C ALA A 32 -5.94 4.08 10.16
N VAL A 33 -6.41 4.55 11.31
CA VAL A 33 -5.72 5.57 12.10
C VAL A 33 -5.31 4.96 13.42
N ILE A 34 -4.04 5.08 13.75
CA ILE A 34 -3.53 4.68 15.06
C ILE A 34 -3.73 5.85 16.02
N VAL A 35 -4.31 5.59 17.18
CA VAL A 35 -4.43 6.56 18.25
C VAL A 35 -3.65 6.05 19.45
N LEU A 36 -2.55 6.74 19.74
CA LEU A 36 -1.65 6.47 20.84
C LEU A 36 -2.04 7.30 22.06
N LEU A 37 -2.08 6.64 23.22
CA LEU A 37 -2.35 7.27 24.51
C LEU A 37 -1.04 7.72 25.18
N PRO A 38 -1.09 8.64 26.17
CA PRO A 38 0.11 9.24 26.75
C PRO A 38 1.11 8.25 27.38
N ASP A 39 0.63 7.06 27.75
CA ASP A 39 1.34 6.02 28.50
C ASP A 39 1.82 4.84 27.63
N THR A 40 1.60 4.89 26.31
CA THR A 40 2.06 3.84 25.40
C THR A 40 3.59 3.78 25.29
N ASN A 41 4.12 2.57 25.24
CA ASN A 41 5.53 2.30 24.93
C ASN A 41 5.77 1.95 23.46
N LYS A 42 4.73 2.03 22.61
CA LYS A 42 4.77 1.63 21.20
C LYS A 42 4.99 2.79 20.23
N MET A 43 5.31 3.99 20.71
CA MET A 43 5.45 5.15 19.82
C MET A 43 6.49 4.93 18.71
N GLU A 44 7.65 4.34 19.01
CA GLU A 44 8.66 4.01 17.97
C GLU A 44 8.17 2.89 17.04
N GLU A 45 7.61 1.82 17.61
CA GLU A 45 7.05 0.69 16.83
C GLU A 45 5.99 1.18 15.83
N VAL A 46 5.12 2.09 16.26
CA VAL A 46 4.03 2.66 15.46
C VAL A 46 4.55 3.67 14.45
N PHE A 47 5.58 4.44 14.80
CA PHE A 47 6.21 5.38 13.89
C PHE A 47 6.75 4.64 12.65
N ASP A 48 7.41 3.50 12.87
CA ASP A 48 7.95 2.65 11.82
C ASP A 48 6.87 2.01 10.93
N MET A 49 5.60 1.96 11.37
CA MET A 49 4.49 1.49 10.54
C MET A 49 4.11 2.48 9.44
N ASN A 50 4.54 3.74 9.55
CA ASN A 50 4.23 4.81 8.60
C ASN A 50 2.73 4.92 8.27
N MET A 51 1.90 4.80 9.31
CA MET A 51 0.44 4.89 9.21
C MET A 51 -0.07 6.21 9.79
N PRO A 52 -1.24 6.70 9.37
CA PRO A 52 -1.86 7.88 9.97
C PRO A 52 -1.98 7.70 11.47
N THR A 53 -1.34 8.57 12.24
CA THR A 53 -1.20 8.38 13.69
C THR A 53 -1.49 9.68 14.43
N ALA A 54 -2.39 9.62 15.40
CA ALA A 54 -2.53 10.63 16.44
C ALA A 54 -1.74 10.19 17.67
N VAL A 55 -0.89 11.07 18.20
CA VAL A 55 -0.29 10.90 19.52
C VAL A 55 -1.01 11.81 20.51
N ILE A 56 -1.84 11.23 21.37
CA ILE A 56 -2.47 11.96 22.46
C ILE A 56 -1.45 12.07 23.58
N ALA A 57 -0.76 13.22 23.65
CA ALA A 57 0.14 13.54 24.75
C ALA A 57 -0.60 14.13 25.96
N ALA A 58 -1.78 14.74 25.73
CA ALA A 58 -2.55 15.44 26.76
C ALA A 58 -1.69 16.47 27.52
N ASP A 59 -1.57 16.37 28.84
CA ASP A 59 -0.72 17.22 29.69
C ASP A 59 0.67 16.59 29.98
N SER A 60 0.98 15.42 29.41
CA SER A 60 2.26 14.73 29.60
C SER A 60 3.37 15.39 28.77
N ILE A 61 4.25 16.11 29.46
CA ILE A 61 5.47 16.68 28.86
C ILE A 61 6.34 15.57 28.25
N THR A 62 6.48 14.44 28.96
CA THR A 62 7.28 13.30 28.48
C THR A 62 6.73 12.75 27.18
N ALA A 63 5.42 12.48 27.08
CA ALA A 63 4.82 11.95 25.85
C ALA A 63 4.98 12.91 24.67
N LYS A 64 4.83 14.22 24.92
CA LYS A 64 5.03 15.28 23.93
C LYS A 64 6.48 15.32 23.41
N GLU A 65 7.46 15.37 24.31
CA GLU A 65 8.88 15.44 23.90
C GLU A 65 9.34 14.13 23.25
N THR A 66 8.86 12.98 23.71
CA THR A 66 9.11 11.69 23.08
C THR A 66 8.56 11.66 21.65
N ALA A 67 7.30 12.05 21.44
CA ALA A 67 6.68 12.09 20.11
C ALA A 67 7.47 12.99 19.14
N LYS A 68 7.91 14.16 19.61
CA LYS A 68 8.77 15.06 18.84
C LYS A 68 10.12 14.44 18.49
N THR A 69 10.77 13.81 19.46
CA THR A 69 12.10 13.20 19.29
C THR A 69 12.05 12.06 18.28
N ILE A 70 10.96 11.29 18.28
CA ILE A 70 10.72 10.21 17.34
C ILE A 70 10.47 10.74 15.92
N GLY A 71 9.81 11.91 15.79
CA GLY A 71 9.56 12.57 14.50
C GLY A 71 8.10 12.66 14.11
N TYR A 72 7.16 12.51 15.04
CA TYR A 72 5.75 12.80 14.75
C TYR A 72 5.58 14.30 14.46
N PRO A 73 4.86 14.69 13.38
CA PRO A 73 4.64 16.10 13.08
C PRO A 73 3.79 16.75 14.17
N ASP A 74 3.94 18.08 14.33
CA ASP A 74 3.20 18.84 15.35
C ASP A 74 1.67 18.74 15.14
N GLU A 75 1.21 18.48 13.92
CA GLU A 75 -0.19 18.22 13.57
C GLU A 75 -0.72 16.90 14.13
N ALA A 76 0.14 15.90 14.33
CA ALA A 76 -0.22 14.58 14.86
C ALA A 76 -0.27 14.55 16.39
N ILE A 77 0.38 15.50 17.05
CA ILE A 77 0.54 15.51 18.51
C ILE A 77 -0.59 16.33 19.14
N ILE A 78 -1.44 15.67 19.93
CA ILE A 78 -2.60 16.27 20.59
C ILE A 78 -2.25 16.62 22.04
N VAL A 79 -2.30 17.90 22.37
CA VAL A 79 -1.98 18.44 23.69
C VAL A 79 -3.22 19.01 24.37
N PHE A 80 -3.21 19.03 25.70
CA PHE A 80 -4.26 19.61 26.52
C PHE A 80 -3.80 20.90 27.18
N GLU A 81 -4.34 22.04 26.77
CA GLU A 81 -4.00 23.36 27.31
C GLU A 81 -5.26 24.20 27.48
N ASN A 82 -5.41 24.90 28.62
CA ASN A 82 -6.53 25.82 28.88
C ASN A 82 -7.94 25.19 28.69
N ASN A 83 -8.13 23.93 29.10
CA ASN A 83 -9.37 23.15 28.90
C ASN A 83 -9.73 22.83 27.43
N VAL A 84 -8.74 22.89 26.54
CA VAL A 84 -8.91 22.60 25.11
C VAL A 84 -7.89 21.55 24.68
N PHE A 85 -8.37 20.58 23.89
CA PHE A 85 -7.52 19.65 23.16
C PHE A 85 -7.26 20.22 21.76
N LYS A 86 -5.99 20.42 21.46
CA LYS A 86 -5.52 20.99 20.20
C LYS A 86 -4.30 20.22 19.69
N THR A 87 -4.03 20.32 18.40
CA THR A 87 -2.74 19.87 17.87
C THR A 87 -1.63 20.76 18.44
N LEU A 88 -0.41 20.25 18.46
CA LEU A 88 0.73 21.00 18.93
C LEU A 88 1.03 22.20 18.01
N LYS A 89 0.66 22.11 16.72
CA LYS A 89 0.65 23.24 15.78
C LYS A 89 -0.35 24.34 16.14
N GLY A 90 -1.35 24.02 16.98
CA GLY A 90 -2.31 24.98 17.53
C GLY A 90 -3.75 24.83 17.03
N GLU A 91 -4.05 23.83 16.19
CA GLU A 91 -5.39 23.60 15.66
C GLU A 91 -6.32 23.04 16.75
N MET A 92 -7.43 23.72 17.03
CA MET A 92 -8.37 23.28 18.05
C MET A 92 -9.23 22.13 17.54
N LEU A 93 -9.28 21.02 18.29
CA LEU A 93 -10.10 19.86 17.92
C LEU A 93 -11.38 19.78 18.72
N PHE A 94 -11.29 20.01 20.04
CA PHE A 94 -12.45 20.04 20.93
C PHE A 94 -12.10 20.62 22.31
N ASP A 95 -13.13 20.98 23.07
CA ASP A 95 -13.06 21.39 24.46
C ASP A 95 -13.45 20.26 25.43
N GLY A 96 -13.04 20.38 26.69
CA GLY A 96 -13.44 19.46 27.76
C GLY A 96 -12.28 19.02 28.65
N LYS A 97 -12.59 18.30 29.73
CA LYS A 97 -11.58 17.84 30.70
C LYS A 97 -11.02 16.43 30.42
N ASN A 98 -11.75 15.64 29.64
CA ASN A 98 -11.43 14.25 29.33
C ASN A 98 -11.64 14.01 27.83
N ILE A 99 -11.09 12.91 27.31
CA ILE A 99 -11.28 12.48 25.93
C ILE A 99 -12.30 11.34 25.90
N PRO A 100 -13.60 11.61 25.74
CA PRO A 100 -14.58 10.54 25.56
C PRO A 100 -14.39 9.86 24.20
N LEU A 101 -14.99 8.68 24.04
CA LEU A 101 -14.88 7.88 22.81
C LEU A 101 -15.22 8.66 21.53
N SER A 102 -16.26 9.52 21.57
CA SER A 102 -16.63 10.35 20.41
C SER A 102 -15.54 11.36 20.02
N LYS A 103 -14.71 11.81 20.98
CA LYS A 103 -13.58 12.70 20.70
C LYS A 103 -12.35 11.95 20.20
N ILE A 104 -12.15 10.68 20.60
CA ILE A 104 -11.15 9.80 19.95
C ILE A 104 -11.45 9.67 18.45
N VAL A 105 -12.73 9.46 18.11
CA VAL A 105 -13.18 9.43 16.71
C VAL A 105 -12.94 10.76 16.01
N THR A 106 -13.20 11.88 16.68
CA THR A 106 -12.94 13.23 16.12
C THR A 106 -11.46 13.42 15.79
N VAL A 107 -10.56 13.02 16.70
CA VAL A 107 -9.11 13.05 16.48
C VAL A 107 -8.73 12.15 15.30
N ALA A 108 -9.25 10.92 15.25
CA ALA A 108 -8.94 9.99 14.18
C ALA A 108 -9.39 10.51 12.80
N ASN A 109 -10.60 11.08 12.71
CA ASN A 109 -11.08 11.71 11.49
C ASN A 109 -10.19 12.88 11.06
N TYR A 110 -9.79 13.74 12.01
CA TYR A 110 -8.90 14.86 11.71
C TYR A 110 -7.57 14.39 11.11
N ILE A 111 -6.95 13.35 11.68
CA ILE A 111 -5.71 12.78 11.15
C ILE A 111 -5.92 12.22 9.73
N LEU A 112 -7.01 11.48 9.52
CA LEU A 112 -7.30 10.85 8.23
C LEU A 112 -7.63 11.88 7.13
N GLU A 113 -8.46 12.88 7.44
CA GLU A 113 -8.92 13.91 6.51
C GLU A 113 -7.78 14.83 6.07
N ASN A 114 -6.77 15.02 6.93
CA ASN A 114 -5.59 15.85 6.64
C ASN A 114 -4.37 15.03 6.21
N ASP A 115 -4.52 13.72 6.01
CA ASP A 115 -3.45 12.80 5.61
C ASP A 115 -2.18 12.93 6.47
N ILE A 116 -2.37 13.07 7.79
CA ILE A 116 -1.26 13.33 8.72
C ILE A 116 -0.54 12.01 9.02
N LEU A 117 0.67 11.90 8.49
CA LEU A 117 1.58 10.77 8.65
C LEU A 117 2.80 11.16 9.50
N PRO A 118 3.43 10.23 10.23
CA PRO A 118 4.71 10.48 10.88
C PRO A 118 5.78 10.92 9.87
N GLU A 119 6.57 11.95 10.17
CA GLU A 119 7.56 12.51 9.24
C GLU A 119 8.92 11.79 9.35
N ILE A 120 9.31 11.06 8.31
CA ILE A 120 10.68 10.51 8.23
C ILE A 120 11.61 11.59 7.67
N ILE A 121 12.38 12.27 8.52
CA ILE A 121 13.42 13.21 8.07
C ILE A 121 14.59 12.41 7.47
N VAL A 122 14.63 12.28 6.14
CA VAL A 122 15.80 11.80 5.40
C VAL A 122 16.64 12.99 4.96
N TRP A 123 17.41 13.58 5.88
CA TRP A 123 18.46 14.54 5.54
C TRP A 123 19.82 14.02 6.01
N ARG A 124 20.64 13.57 5.05
CA ARG A 124 22.09 13.34 5.23
C ARG A 124 22.83 14.45 4.49
N PRO A 125 23.28 15.52 5.17
CA PRO A 125 24.22 16.43 4.55
C PRO A 125 25.46 15.62 4.16
N THR A 126 25.86 15.73 2.90
CA THR A 126 27.18 15.26 2.47
C THR A 126 28.18 16.20 3.13
N GLU A 127 28.62 15.87 4.33
CA GLU A 127 29.76 16.56 4.92
C GLU A 127 30.95 16.32 3.98
N ASN A 128 31.44 17.41 3.41
CA ASN A 128 32.72 17.51 2.75
C ASN A 128 33.76 16.88 3.68
N ILE A 129 34.17 15.64 3.39
CA ILE A 129 35.26 15.00 4.11
C ILE A 129 36.56 15.71 3.66
N GLU A 130 36.94 16.75 4.40
CA GLU A 130 38.34 17.15 4.46
C GLU A 130 39.14 15.94 4.95
N LYS A 131 40.12 15.52 4.14
CA LYS A 131 40.97 14.36 4.39
C LYS A 131 41.71 14.50 5.73
N PRO A 132 41.55 13.58 6.69
CA PRO A 132 42.50 13.41 7.77
C PRO A 132 43.56 12.37 7.36
N GLN A 133 44.79 12.64 7.79
CA GLN A 133 46.03 11.94 7.46
C GLN A 133 46.03 10.44 7.82
N GLU A 134 46.89 9.71 7.12
CA GLU A 134 47.17 8.27 7.27
C GLU A 134 47.34 7.83 8.73
N VAL A 135 46.49 6.89 9.14
CA VAL A 135 46.81 5.95 10.22
C VAL A 135 46.78 4.55 9.61
N ILE A 136 47.95 3.93 9.49
CA ILE A 136 48.09 2.55 9.01
C ILE A 136 47.58 1.62 10.12
N TYR A 137 46.36 1.11 9.94
CA TYR A 137 45.86 -0.08 10.64
C TYR A 137 45.79 -1.24 9.64
N LYS A 138 46.49 -2.34 9.91
CA LYS A 138 46.27 -3.61 9.21
C LYS A 138 45.18 -4.39 9.96
N GLU A 139 43.95 -4.27 9.48
CA GLU A 139 42.84 -5.15 9.88
C GLU A 139 42.65 -6.30 8.87
N PRO A 140 42.09 -7.44 9.32
CA PRO A 140 41.99 -8.65 8.52
C PRO A 140 41.00 -8.46 7.38
N ILE A 141 41.39 -8.93 6.19
CA ILE A 141 40.59 -8.86 4.96
C ILE A 141 39.26 -9.56 5.20
N ARG A 142 38.20 -8.77 5.46
CA ARG A 142 36.82 -9.18 5.20
C ARG A 142 36.54 -8.88 3.74
N THR A 143 36.41 -9.93 2.94
CA THR A 143 35.84 -9.85 1.59
C THR A 143 34.38 -9.40 1.71
N VAL A 144 34.15 -8.10 1.64
CA VAL A 144 32.81 -7.54 1.42
C VAL A 144 32.43 -7.92 -0.01
N ALA A 145 31.32 -8.65 -0.15
CA ALA A 145 30.76 -8.95 -1.46
C ALA A 145 30.53 -7.63 -2.23
N PRO A 146 30.84 -7.57 -3.54
CA PRO A 146 30.72 -6.34 -4.31
C PRO A 146 29.28 -5.82 -4.26
N ILE A 147 29.14 -4.56 -3.85
CA ILE A 147 27.89 -3.80 -3.95
C ILE A 147 27.56 -3.73 -5.44
N LYS A 148 26.49 -4.42 -5.85
CA LYS A 148 25.97 -4.33 -7.21
C LYS A 148 25.45 -2.90 -7.39
N PRO A 149 25.90 -2.14 -8.40
CA PRO A 149 25.43 -0.77 -8.61
C PRO A 149 23.91 -0.77 -8.79
N GLU A 150 23.21 0.07 -8.03
CA GLU A 150 21.77 0.31 -8.22
C GLU A 150 21.59 0.92 -9.61
N LEU A 151 20.86 0.21 -10.47
CA LEU A 151 20.50 0.73 -11.79
C LEU A 151 19.53 1.90 -11.60
N PRO A 152 19.67 3.00 -12.36
CA PRO A 152 18.74 4.12 -12.26
C PRO A 152 17.33 3.69 -12.65
N ASN A 153 16.33 4.14 -11.90
CA ASN A 153 14.92 3.95 -12.25
C ASN A 153 14.56 4.81 -13.47
N MET A 154 13.68 4.30 -14.32
CA MET A 154 13.16 4.98 -15.50
C MET A 154 11.64 5.07 -15.42
N LYS A 155 11.10 6.19 -15.90
CA LYS A 155 9.66 6.38 -16.09
C LYS A 155 9.31 6.20 -17.56
N ILE A 156 8.39 5.28 -17.84
CA ILE A 156 7.97 4.94 -19.20
C ILE A 156 6.45 4.98 -19.27
N SER A 157 5.88 5.42 -20.40
CA SER A 157 4.43 5.40 -20.62
C SER A 157 3.91 3.96 -20.64
N LEU A 158 2.76 3.72 -19.98
CA LEU A 158 2.06 2.44 -20.01
C LEU A 158 1.78 1.94 -21.43
N ALA A 159 1.29 2.84 -22.29
CA ALA A 159 1.02 2.52 -23.69
C ALA A 159 2.31 2.12 -24.43
N GLY A 160 3.42 2.80 -24.16
CA GLY A 160 4.71 2.47 -24.75
C GLY A 160 5.23 1.08 -24.34
N ILE A 161 4.98 0.66 -23.09
CA ILE A 161 5.32 -0.70 -22.66
C ILE A 161 4.42 -1.72 -23.38
N ALA A 162 3.11 -1.49 -23.43
CA ALA A 162 2.18 -2.41 -24.09
C ALA A 162 2.46 -2.57 -25.59
N ASP A 163 2.93 -1.52 -26.27
CA ASP A 163 3.31 -1.55 -27.68
C ASP A 163 4.60 -2.32 -27.96
N THR A 164 5.52 -2.39 -26.99
CA THR A 164 6.83 -3.04 -27.15
C THR A 164 6.84 -4.49 -26.69
N ALA A 165 5.91 -4.85 -25.80
CA ALA A 165 5.79 -6.20 -25.28
C ALA A 165 5.32 -7.20 -26.34
N LYS A 166 5.91 -8.41 -26.32
CA LYS A 166 5.49 -9.51 -27.20
C LYS A 166 4.19 -10.17 -26.70
N MET A 167 3.98 -10.14 -25.39
CA MET A 167 2.81 -10.71 -24.73
C MET A 167 2.38 -9.82 -23.57
N ASN A 168 1.12 -9.40 -23.59
CA ASN A 168 0.45 -8.62 -22.57
C ASN A 168 -0.66 -9.46 -21.94
N ILE A 169 -0.56 -9.68 -20.63
CA ILE A 169 -1.53 -10.42 -19.82
C ILE A 169 -2.15 -9.44 -18.83
N PHE A 170 -3.48 -9.36 -18.79
CA PHE A 170 -4.20 -8.37 -17.99
C PHE A 170 -4.93 -9.08 -16.86
N LEU A 171 -4.75 -8.59 -15.64
CA LEU A 171 -5.50 -8.94 -14.44
C LEU A 171 -6.31 -7.71 -14.04
N ILE A 172 -7.59 -7.71 -14.38
CA ILE A 172 -8.49 -6.59 -14.13
C ILE A 172 -9.29 -6.89 -12.86
N LYS A 173 -9.18 -6.03 -11.86
CA LYS A 173 -10.00 -6.11 -10.65
C LYS A 173 -11.45 -5.76 -10.98
N THR A 174 -12.40 -6.48 -10.39
CA THR A 174 -13.82 -6.12 -10.52
C THR A 174 -14.24 -5.05 -9.50
N SER A 175 -13.45 -4.86 -8.45
CA SER A 175 -13.64 -3.89 -7.37
C SER A 175 -12.31 -3.54 -6.70
N VAL A 176 -12.27 -2.40 -6.01
CA VAL A 176 -11.10 -1.95 -5.24
C VAL A 176 -10.65 -2.96 -4.17
N ASP A 177 -11.58 -3.74 -3.63
CA ASP A 177 -11.37 -4.76 -2.59
C ASP A 177 -10.90 -6.12 -3.14
N SER A 178 -10.80 -6.27 -4.46
CA SER A 178 -10.30 -7.51 -5.07
C SER A 178 -8.81 -7.72 -4.74
N GLU A 179 -8.47 -8.89 -4.21
CA GLU A 179 -7.10 -9.23 -3.80
C GLU A 179 -6.29 -9.83 -4.96
N SER A 180 -5.86 -8.98 -5.89
CA SER A 180 -5.12 -9.37 -7.09
C SER A 180 -3.61 -9.51 -6.90
N GLY A 181 -3.00 -8.82 -5.92
CA GLY A 181 -1.55 -8.73 -5.81
C GLY A 181 -0.84 -10.07 -5.56
N ALA A 182 -1.47 -10.98 -4.81
CA ALA A 182 -0.94 -12.34 -4.61
C ALA A 182 -1.02 -13.19 -5.89
N ILE A 183 -2.11 -13.04 -6.64
CA ILE A 183 -2.35 -13.74 -7.91
C ILE A 183 -1.36 -13.24 -8.96
N ALA A 184 -1.22 -11.93 -9.08
CA ALA A 184 -0.31 -11.29 -10.02
C ALA A 184 1.15 -11.70 -9.75
N HIS A 185 1.56 -11.71 -8.48
CA HIS A 185 2.89 -12.19 -8.11
C HIS A 185 3.11 -13.67 -8.50
N ALA A 186 2.15 -14.55 -8.20
CA ALA A 186 2.25 -15.98 -8.52
C ALA A 186 2.32 -16.22 -10.04
N ILE A 187 1.50 -15.51 -10.82
CA ILE A 187 1.55 -15.55 -12.28
C ILE A 187 2.91 -15.08 -12.77
N ASN A 188 3.37 -13.93 -12.29
CA ASN A 188 4.66 -13.38 -12.72
C ASN A 188 5.84 -14.30 -12.38
N GLN A 189 5.79 -15.02 -11.26
CA GLN A 189 6.79 -16.03 -10.91
C GLN A 189 6.91 -17.11 -11.99
N LYS A 190 5.78 -17.58 -12.52
CA LYS A 190 5.69 -18.61 -13.55
C LYS A 190 6.14 -18.11 -14.93
N ILE A 191 5.65 -16.95 -15.38
CA ILE A 191 5.94 -16.43 -16.73
C ILE A 191 7.33 -15.78 -16.83
N ASN A 192 7.96 -15.48 -15.70
CA ASN A 192 9.24 -14.77 -15.62
C ASN A 192 9.26 -13.45 -16.41
N GLY A 193 8.16 -12.70 -16.32
CA GLY A 193 7.96 -11.43 -17.01
C GLY A 193 8.14 -10.21 -16.10
N LEU A 194 7.64 -9.08 -16.60
CA LEU A 194 7.49 -7.83 -15.87
C LEU A 194 6.05 -7.73 -15.35
N HIS A 195 5.89 -7.61 -14.03
CA HIS A 195 4.61 -7.27 -13.43
C HIS A 195 4.50 -5.74 -13.29
N ILE A 196 3.48 -5.15 -13.88
CA ILE A 196 3.15 -3.72 -13.76
C ILE A 196 1.90 -3.58 -12.91
N ASP A 197 2.03 -2.86 -11.80
CA ASP A 197 0.96 -2.57 -10.86
C ASP A 197 0.37 -1.18 -11.12
N ILE A 198 -0.93 -1.16 -11.44
CA ILE A 198 -1.73 0.00 -11.82
C ILE A 198 -3.02 -0.01 -11.00
N THR A 199 -2.88 -0.21 -9.69
CA THR A 199 -4.03 -0.36 -8.80
C THR A 199 -4.32 0.86 -7.94
N GLY A 200 -3.44 1.86 -7.94
CA GLY A 200 -3.50 3.01 -7.03
C GLY A 200 -3.26 2.65 -5.56
N LYS A 201 -3.00 1.37 -5.25
CA LYS A 201 -2.60 0.89 -3.93
C LYS A 201 -1.09 0.99 -3.75
N PRO A 202 -0.57 0.98 -2.51
CA PRO A 202 0.86 0.82 -2.27
C PRO A 202 1.42 -0.38 -3.02
N TYR A 203 2.67 -0.24 -3.47
CA TYR A 203 3.37 -1.27 -4.25
C TYR A 203 3.31 -2.66 -3.59
N ASN A 204 3.38 -3.68 -4.42
CA ASN A 204 3.28 -5.07 -3.99
C ASN A 204 4.52 -5.51 -3.21
N SER A 205 4.40 -5.58 -1.89
CA SER A 205 5.48 -5.90 -0.94
C SER A 205 6.08 -7.30 -1.12
N ARG A 206 5.47 -8.17 -1.94
CA ARG A 206 6.02 -9.48 -2.29
C ARG A 206 7.29 -9.39 -3.14
N TYR A 207 7.54 -8.23 -3.76
CA TYR A 207 8.76 -7.97 -4.53
C TYR A 207 9.86 -7.29 -3.69
N GLY A 208 9.53 -6.75 -2.52
CA GLY A 208 10.48 -6.07 -1.65
C GLY A 208 9.77 -5.33 -0.53
N HIS A 209 10.49 -5.04 0.56
CA HIS A 209 9.96 -4.30 1.71
C HIS A 209 9.91 -2.78 1.49
N LYS A 210 10.42 -2.30 0.34
CA LYS A 210 10.40 -0.92 -0.15
C LYS A 210 10.27 -0.93 -1.68
N LEU A 211 9.73 0.13 -2.26
CA LEU A 211 9.51 0.24 -3.70
C LEU A 211 10.82 0.07 -4.47
N GLU A 212 11.93 0.67 -4.02
CA GLU A 212 13.23 0.56 -4.67
C GLU A 212 13.73 -0.88 -4.70
N THR A 213 13.50 -1.62 -3.61
CA THR A 213 13.83 -3.06 -3.56
C THR A 213 12.96 -3.85 -4.53
N ALA A 214 11.67 -3.54 -4.62
CA ALA A 214 10.75 -4.17 -5.56
C ALA A 214 11.17 -3.91 -7.01
N LEU A 215 11.48 -2.66 -7.37
CA LEU A 215 11.97 -2.28 -8.69
C LEU A 215 13.32 -2.94 -9.01
N SER A 216 14.21 -3.06 -8.03
CA SER A 216 15.52 -3.70 -8.19
C SER A 216 15.44 -5.18 -8.61
N THR A 217 14.28 -5.83 -8.43
CA THR A 217 14.06 -7.20 -8.92
C THR A 217 14.07 -7.31 -10.44
N GLN A 218 13.95 -6.18 -11.15
CA GLN A 218 13.79 -6.10 -12.62
C GLN A 218 12.58 -6.89 -13.15
N ARG A 219 11.64 -7.25 -12.26
CA ARG A 219 10.44 -8.04 -12.55
C ARG A 219 9.16 -7.34 -12.11
N TYR A 220 9.30 -6.11 -11.63
CA TYR A 220 8.23 -5.30 -11.11
C TYR A 220 8.36 -3.86 -11.61
N GLY A 221 7.21 -3.28 -11.92
CA GLY A 221 7.03 -1.88 -12.26
C GLY A 221 5.78 -1.36 -11.55
N TYR A 222 5.80 -0.08 -11.21
CA TYR A 222 4.74 0.52 -10.41
C TYR A 222 4.26 1.84 -11.03
N SER A 223 2.95 2.03 -11.09
CA SER A 223 2.33 3.25 -11.59
C SER A 223 1.74 4.07 -10.44
N HIS A 224 2.30 5.25 -10.21
CA HIS A 224 1.80 6.20 -9.21
C HIS A 224 0.60 7.02 -9.70
N ASP A 225 0.40 7.12 -11.01
CA ASP A 225 -0.51 8.09 -11.65
C ASP A 225 -1.48 7.45 -12.66
N GLY A 226 -1.43 6.13 -12.82
CA GLY A 226 -2.26 5.40 -13.79
C GLY A 226 -1.86 5.65 -15.26
N MET A 227 -0.75 6.35 -15.54
CA MET A 227 -0.33 6.74 -16.89
C MET A 227 1.11 6.30 -17.22
N THR A 228 2.00 6.43 -16.25
CA THR A 228 3.42 6.11 -16.36
C THR A 228 3.82 5.04 -15.35
N VAL A 229 4.82 4.25 -15.70
CA VAL A 229 5.36 3.18 -14.86
C VAL A 229 6.81 3.49 -14.55
N GLU A 230 7.13 3.40 -13.27
CA GLU A 230 8.51 3.36 -12.80
C GLU A 230 9.02 1.92 -12.84
N ILE A 231 10.17 1.71 -13.48
CA ILE A 231 10.84 0.41 -13.61
C ILE A 231 12.36 0.59 -13.41
N ALA A 232 13.08 -0.50 -13.17
CA ALA A 232 14.54 -0.49 -13.24
C ALA A 232 15.03 -0.25 -14.68
N GLY A 233 16.20 0.38 -14.83
CA GLY A 233 16.72 0.83 -16.13
C GLY A 233 17.05 -0.25 -17.18
N GLU A 234 17.17 -1.52 -16.79
CA GLU A 234 17.40 -2.63 -17.72
C GLU A 234 16.40 -3.77 -17.48
N VAL A 235 15.13 -3.54 -17.85
CA VAL A 235 14.07 -4.54 -17.72
C VAL A 235 13.71 -5.15 -19.08
N LYS A 236 13.64 -6.47 -19.12
CA LYS A 236 13.10 -7.19 -20.29
C LYS A 236 11.57 -7.10 -20.28
N MET A 237 11.01 -6.62 -21.38
CA MET A 237 9.55 -6.44 -21.54
C MET A 237 8.93 -7.47 -22.49
N ASP A 238 9.50 -8.67 -22.62
CA ASP A 238 8.97 -9.68 -23.54
C ASP A 238 7.54 -10.10 -23.18
N THR A 239 7.31 -10.41 -21.89
CA THR A 239 5.99 -10.72 -21.34
C THR A 239 5.71 -9.77 -20.20
N VAL A 240 4.58 -9.06 -20.27
CA VAL A 240 4.16 -8.08 -19.29
C VAL A 240 2.80 -8.48 -18.72
N LEU A 241 2.73 -8.52 -17.40
CA LEU A 241 1.52 -8.75 -16.63
C LEU A 241 1.06 -7.42 -16.04
N TYR A 242 -0.15 -6.98 -16.37
CA TYR A 242 -0.74 -5.75 -15.86
C TYR A 242 -1.75 -6.11 -14.79
N GLU A 243 -1.52 -5.66 -13.56
CA GLU A 243 -2.50 -5.66 -12.48
C GLU A 243 -3.22 -4.30 -12.49
N ILE A 244 -4.50 -4.31 -12.83
CA ILE A 244 -5.26 -3.10 -13.16
C ILE A 244 -6.45 -2.96 -12.22
N ASP A 245 -6.53 -1.80 -11.57
CA ASP A 245 -7.79 -1.31 -11.02
C ASP A 245 -8.42 -0.35 -12.05
N ALA A 246 -9.56 -0.74 -12.62
CA ALA A 246 -10.20 0.02 -13.69
C ALA A 246 -10.64 1.42 -13.23
N GLU A 247 -10.86 1.63 -11.92
CA GLU A 247 -11.20 2.94 -11.37
C GLU A 247 -9.99 3.89 -11.26
N PHE A 248 -8.77 3.35 -11.27
CA PHE A 248 -7.53 4.13 -11.13
C PHE A 248 -6.96 4.61 -12.47
N ILE A 249 -7.39 4.02 -13.58
CA ILE A 249 -6.93 4.32 -14.93
C ILE A 249 -8.04 4.99 -15.73
N ASN A 250 -7.70 5.96 -16.59
CA ASN A 250 -8.70 6.57 -17.45
C ASN A 250 -9.17 5.60 -18.56
N ASP A 251 -10.44 5.73 -18.96
CA ASP A 251 -11.09 4.84 -19.93
C ASP A 251 -10.37 4.78 -21.29
N GLU A 252 -9.84 5.91 -21.77
CA GLU A 252 -9.14 5.97 -23.06
C GLU A 252 -7.86 5.13 -23.05
N LEU A 253 -7.08 5.23 -21.97
CA LEU A 253 -5.86 4.45 -21.80
C LEU A 253 -6.18 2.98 -21.52
N LEU A 254 -7.19 2.70 -20.70
CA LEU A 254 -7.64 1.34 -20.46
C LEU A 254 -8.03 0.64 -21.77
N GLN A 255 -8.79 1.32 -22.64
CA GLN A 255 -9.14 0.79 -23.95
C GLN A 255 -7.91 0.55 -24.83
N LYS A 256 -6.97 1.51 -24.88
CA LYS A 256 -5.71 1.35 -25.64
C LYS A 256 -4.90 0.16 -25.15
N LEU A 257 -4.78 -0.01 -23.84
CA LEU A 257 -4.10 -1.14 -23.23
C LEU A 257 -4.83 -2.44 -23.57
N TYR A 258 -6.15 -2.45 -23.42
CA TYR A 258 -7.00 -3.60 -23.68
C TYR A 258 -6.88 -4.09 -25.13
N ASP A 259 -6.83 -3.20 -26.11
CA ASP A 259 -6.65 -3.53 -27.53
C ASP A 259 -5.31 -4.25 -27.80
N LYS A 260 -4.33 -4.10 -26.91
CA LYS A 260 -3.01 -4.75 -26.97
C LYS A 260 -2.95 -6.04 -26.16
N SER A 261 -4.00 -6.37 -25.43
CA SER A 261 -4.05 -7.57 -24.59
C SER A 261 -4.09 -8.84 -25.43
N GLN A 262 -3.32 -9.85 -25.03
CA GLN A 262 -3.40 -11.19 -25.56
C GLN A 262 -4.19 -12.10 -24.63
N LYS A 263 -4.09 -11.87 -23.32
CA LYS A 263 -4.85 -12.56 -22.27
C LYS A 263 -5.51 -11.57 -21.32
N VAL A 264 -6.76 -11.81 -20.98
CA VAL A 264 -7.54 -10.98 -20.06
C VAL A 264 -8.19 -11.84 -19.00
N TYR A 265 -7.88 -11.58 -17.75
CA TYR A 265 -8.48 -12.24 -16.60
C TYR A 265 -9.13 -11.20 -15.71
N GLN A 266 -10.26 -11.56 -15.09
CA GLN A 266 -10.85 -10.77 -14.02
C GLN A 266 -10.57 -11.40 -12.67
N VAL A 267 -10.23 -10.55 -11.69
CA VAL A 267 -10.03 -10.95 -10.30
C VAL A 267 -11.19 -10.36 -9.48
N PRO A 268 -12.12 -11.20 -9.00
CA PRO A 268 -13.23 -10.73 -8.17
C PRO A 268 -12.87 -10.50 -6.70
N SER A 269 -13.68 -9.68 -6.02
CA SER A 269 -13.80 -9.68 -4.55
C SER A 269 -14.75 -10.81 -4.12
N THR A 270 -15.94 -10.48 -3.61
CA THR A 270 -17.00 -11.45 -3.29
C THR A 270 -17.91 -11.69 -4.49
N PHE A 271 -18.63 -12.82 -4.50
CA PHE A 271 -19.61 -13.14 -5.57
C PHE A 271 -20.66 -12.04 -5.72
N LYS A 272 -21.21 -11.59 -4.59
CA LYS A 272 -22.27 -10.59 -4.55
C LYS A 272 -21.84 -9.25 -5.14
N GLU A 273 -20.60 -8.82 -4.88
CA GLU A 273 -20.11 -7.51 -5.34
C GLU A 273 -19.67 -7.51 -6.79
N SER A 274 -19.12 -8.62 -7.29
CA SER A 274 -18.51 -8.63 -8.62
C SER A 274 -19.41 -9.19 -9.72
N ILE A 275 -20.48 -9.89 -9.37
CA ILE A 275 -21.34 -10.60 -10.35
C ILE A 275 -21.85 -9.67 -11.44
N ASP A 276 -22.33 -8.48 -11.10
CA ASP A 276 -22.92 -7.56 -12.07
C ASP A 276 -21.86 -6.98 -13.02
N SER A 277 -20.67 -6.66 -12.49
CA SER A 277 -19.52 -6.21 -13.28
C SER A 277 -19.08 -7.27 -14.30
N ILE A 278 -18.94 -8.52 -13.85
CA ILE A 278 -18.56 -9.65 -14.72
C ILE A 278 -19.66 -9.94 -15.76
N LYS A 279 -20.94 -9.94 -15.36
CA LYS A 279 -22.08 -10.12 -16.27
C LYS A 279 -22.12 -9.03 -17.33
N SER A 280 -21.89 -7.78 -16.95
CA SER A 280 -21.83 -6.64 -17.87
C SER A 280 -20.69 -6.79 -18.86
N TRP A 281 -19.50 -7.18 -18.39
CA TRP A 281 -18.32 -7.42 -19.22
C TRP A 281 -18.56 -8.49 -20.29
N ILE A 282 -19.07 -9.66 -19.86
CA ILE A 282 -19.41 -10.78 -20.75
C ILE A 282 -20.55 -10.39 -21.69
N GLY A 283 -21.59 -9.73 -21.18
CA GLY A 283 -22.76 -9.31 -21.95
C GLY A 283 -22.44 -8.31 -23.06
N THR A 284 -21.41 -7.49 -22.86
CA THR A 284 -20.89 -6.55 -23.87
C THR A 284 -20.01 -7.25 -24.92
N GLY A 285 -19.61 -8.50 -24.67
CA GLY A 285 -18.79 -9.29 -25.60
C GLY A 285 -17.30 -8.97 -25.52
N PHE A 286 -16.84 -8.36 -24.43
CA PHE A 286 -15.41 -8.18 -24.19
C PHE A 286 -14.74 -9.56 -23.99
N ARG A 287 -13.54 -9.71 -24.55
CA ARG A 287 -12.64 -10.84 -24.29
C ARG A 287 -12.43 -11.00 -22.80
N LEU A 288 -12.58 -12.25 -22.35
CA LEU A 288 -12.28 -12.71 -21.00
C LEU A 288 -11.81 -14.17 -21.10
N ASP A 289 -10.54 -14.42 -20.78
CA ASP A 289 -9.91 -15.74 -20.77
C ASP A 289 -10.17 -16.52 -19.47
N GLY A 290 -10.56 -15.82 -18.40
CA GLY A 290 -11.00 -16.45 -17.16
C GLY A 290 -11.31 -15.49 -16.02
N ILE A 291 -11.93 -16.04 -14.98
CA ILE A 291 -12.22 -15.39 -13.71
C ILE A 291 -11.43 -16.12 -12.63
N ILE A 292 -10.49 -15.42 -11.97
CA ILE A 292 -9.60 -16.04 -10.99
C ILE A 292 -10.14 -15.79 -9.58
N ALA A 293 -11.10 -16.62 -9.15
CA ALA A 293 -11.76 -16.45 -7.87
C ALA A 293 -11.00 -17.13 -6.72
N THR A 294 -10.60 -16.35 -5.72
CA THR A 294 -10.01 -16.84 -4.45
C THR A 294 -11.04 -16.86 -3.31
N VAL A 295 -12.09 -16.04 -3.42
CA VAL A 295 -13.25 -15.97 -2.52
C VAL A 295 -14.49 -16.42 -3.29
N ASP A 296 -15.44 -17.09 -2.62
CA ASP A 296 -16.69 -17.60 -3.21
C ASP A 296 -16.48 -18.44 -4.49
N ALA A 297 -15.35 -19.17 -4.56
CA ALA A 297 -14.94 -19.87 -5.78
C ALA A 297 -15.98 -20.90 -6.27
N ARG A 298 -16.81 -21.44 -5.35
CA ARG A 298 -17.87 -22.40 -5.70
C ARG A 298 -19.00 -21.71 -6.46
N GLU A 299 -19.43 -20.55 -5.97
CA GLU A 299 -20.46 -19.72 -6.57
C GLU A 299 -20.04 -19.27 -7.98
N TYR A 300 -18.81 -18.77 -8.12
CA TYR A 300 -18.24 -18.44 -9.42
C TYR A 300 -18.16 -19.65 -10.35
N LYS A 301 -17.78 -20.84 -9.85
CA LYS A 301 -17.72 -22.07 -10.65
C LYS A 301 -19.12 -22.57 -11.06
N GLN A 302 -20.14 -22.31 -10.26
CA GLN A 302 -21.53 -22.64 -10.60
C GLN A 302 -22.07 -21.71 -11.70
N GLU A 303 -21.84 -20.41 -11.59
CA GLU A 303 -22.31 -19.42 -12.58
C GLU A 303 -21.52 -19.53 -13.90
N TRP A 304 -20.20 -19.69 -13.83
CA TRP A 304 -19.31 -19.74 -14.99
C TRP A 304 -18.35 -20.94 -14.96
N PRO A 305 -18.83 -22.17 -15.17
CA PRO A 305 -18.03 -23.40 -14.98
C PRO A 305 -16.78 -23.48 -15.84
N ASN A 306 -16.82 -22.91 -17.05
CA ASN A 306 -15.71 -22.97 -18.02
C ASN A 306 -14.79 -21.74 -17.95
N LEU A 307 -15.22 -20.66 -17.29
CA LEU A 307 -14.46 -19.41 -17.16
C LEU A 307 -13.83 -19.25 -15.78
N SER A 308 -14.43 -19.81 -14.74
CA SER A 308 -13.92 -19.71 -13.37
C SER A 308 -12.76 -20.67 -13.15
N LEU A 309 -11.62 -20.10 -12.82
CA LEU A 309 -10.34 -20.76 -12.64
C LEU A 309 -9.80 -20.51 -11.23
N THR A 310 -9.13 -21.52 -10.69
CA THR A 310 -8.19 -21.33 -9.59
C THR A 310 -6.91 -20.66 -10.10
N VAL A 311 -6.10 -20.15 -9.17
CA VAL A 311 -4.76 -19.65 -9.49
C VAL A 311 -3.94 -20.75 -10.19
N GLN A 312 -3.98 -21.97 -9.68
CA GLN A 312 -3.22 -23.11 -10.24
C GLN A 312 -3.65 -23.43 -11.68
N GLU A 313 -4.96 -23.54 -11.95
CA GLU A 313 -5.46 -23.77 -13.32
C GLU A 313 -5.08 -22.62 -14.26
N THR A 314 -4.96 -21.39 -13.76
CA THR A 314 -4.47 -20.26 -14.55
C THR A 314 -2.98 -20.42 -14.88
N LEU A 315 -2.15 -20.80 -13.92
CA LEU A 315 -0.72 -21.04 -14.12
C LEU A 315 -0.42 -22.19 -15.09
N GLU A 316 -1.33 -23.15 -15.24
CA GLU A 316 -1.20 -24.25 -16.20
C GLU A 316 -1.53 -23.84 -17.64
N LYS A 317 -2.31 -22.76 -17.80
CA LYS A 317 -2.71 -22.21 -19.10
C LYS A 317 -1.72 -21.16 -19.64
N LEU A 318 -0.77 -20.71 -18.82
CA LEU A 318 0.26 -19.72 -19.14
C LEU A 318 1.62 -20.39 -19.37
#